data_AF-A0A7X7VNE3-F1
#
_entry.id   AF-A0A7X7VNE3-F1
#
_cell.length_a   1.000
_cell.length_b   1.000
_cell.length_c   1.000
_cell.angle_alpha   90.00
_cell.angle_beta   90.00
_cell.angle_gamma   90.00
#
_symmetry.space_group_name_H-M   'P 1'
#
loop_
_entity.id
_entity.type
_entity.pdbx_description
1 polymer ?
#
loop_
_entity_poly.entity_id
_entity_poly.type
_entity_poly.pdbx_seq_one_letter_code
_entity_poly.pdbx_strand_id
1 'polypeptide(L)'
;MSQRVQGLGFLPGNKQERWRLGFHMMPPGGIGSLNDPNGCCQFKGVYHLFHQYQPRFPEVYPRAWGHAWSYDLAYWHHTGLSIHEDSPFDAHGAFSGCALAEDTGQTLRLFYTGNFKEPGDHNFVYEGRLASQITTTTRDGVHFSAKRALLLPQDYPEYASCHVRDPKVWAQDDGGPNRFHMLLGARDKQDSGFIMIYDSEDKLHWTW
;
A
#
# COMPACT_ATOMS: atom_id res chain seq x y z
N MET A 1 -12.24 9.82 20.69
CA MET A 1 -13.47 10.28 20.02
C MET A 1 -13.44 9.73 18.59
N SER A 2 -14.20 8.67 18.34
CA SER A 2 -14.28 8.01 17.03
C SER A 2 -15.31 8.73 16.18
N GLN A 3 -14.88 9.44 15.14
CA GLN A 3 -15.79 9.84 14.05
C GLN A 3 -15.71 8.78 12.95
N ARG A 4 -16.87 8.20 12.69
CA ARG A 4 -17.16 7.17 11.69
C ARG A 4 -16.70 7.62 10.31
N VAL A 5 -15.83 6.84 9.67
CA VAL A 5 -15.66 6.85 8.22
C VAL A 5 -16.81 6.04 7.62
N GLN A 6 -17.99 6.65 7.55
CA GLN A 6 -19.11 6.14 6.76
C GLN A 6 -19.52 7.23 5.78
N GLY A 7 -19.37 6.97 4.47
CA GLY A 7 -20.13 7.68 3.44
C GLY A 7 -19.45 8.81 2.67
N LEU A 8 -18.17 8.70 2.30
CA LEU A 8 -17.64 9.51 1.19
C LEU A 8 -17.99 8.84 -0.15
N GLY A 9 -19.26 8.94 -0.53
CA GLY A 9 -19.69 8.67 -1.90
C GLY A 9 -19.04 9.65 -2.88
N PHE A 10 -18.86 9.22 -4.13
CA PHE A 10 -18.20 10.01 -5.17
C PHE A 10 -18.92 11.34 -5.39
N LEU A 11 -18.18 12.45 -5.35
CA LEU A 11 -18.71 13.77 -5.70
C LEU A 11 -18.97 13.84 -7.20
N PRO A 12 -20.15 14.31 -7.66
CA PRO A 12 -20.43 14.44 -9.08
C PRO A 12 -19.51 15.48 -9.71
N GLY A 13 -18.69 15.05 -10.67
CA GLY A 13 -17.74 15.87 -11.38
C GLY A 13 -18.34 16.76 -12.46
N ASN A 14 -17.78 17.96 -12.63
CA ASN A 14 -18.11 18.87 -13.73
C ASN A 14 -17.59 18.32 -15.07
N LYS A 15 -18.44 18.27 -16.10
CA LYS A 15 -18.22 17.61 -17.41
C LYS A 15 -17.30 18.37 -18.39
N GLN A 16 -16.31 19.11 -17.90
CA GLN A 16 -15.33 19.71 -18.82
C GLN A 16 -14.25 18.66 -19.15
N GLU A 17 -14.42 18.05 -20.32
CA GLU A 17 -13.94 16.70 -20.66
C GLU A 17 -12.65 16.62 -21.49
N ARG A 18 -11.94 17.73 -21.78
CA ARG A 18 -10.80 17.71 -22.73
C ARG A 18 -9.64 16.79 -22.33
N TRP A 19 -9.44 16.56 -21.04
CA TRP A 19 -8.33 15.76 -20.50
C TRP A 19 -8.82 14.60 -19.63
N ARG A 20 -10.13 14.34 -19.60
CA ARG A 20 -10.67 13.17 -18.91
C ARG A 20 -10.26 11.92 -19.69
N LEU A 21 -9.80 10.90 -18.97
CA LEU A 21 -9.35 9.66 -19.59
C LEU A 21 -10.56 8.76 -19.84
N GLY A 22 -10.76 8.34 -21.10
CA GLY A 22 -11.87 7.46 -21.47
C GLY A 22 -11.62 5.97 -21.20
N PHE A 23 -10.35 5.56 -21.15
CA PHE A 23 -9.94 4.15 -21.09
C PHE A 23 -8.81 3.88 -20.08
N HIS A 24 -8.49 4.85 -19.21
CA HIS A 24 -7.48 4.69 -18.17
C HIS A 24 -8.12 4.94 -16.80
N MET A 25 -7.55 4.31 -15.78
CA MET A 25 -7.95 4.55 -14.40
C MET A 25 -7.75 6.03 -14.04
N MET A 26 -8.78 6.64 -13.45
CA MET A 26 -8.75 8.02 -12.95
C MET A 26 -9.60 8.14 -11.68
N PRO A 27 -9.41 9.18 -10.85
CA PRO A 27 -10.28 9.42 -9.73
C PRO A 27 -11.75 9.51 -10.18
N PRO A 28 -12.66 8.75 -9.55
CA PRO A 28 -14.09 8.83 -9.83
C PRO A 28 -14.61 10.25 -9.56
N GLY A 29 -15.41 10.78 -10.48
CA GLY A 29 -15.86 12.19 -10.44
C GLY A 29 -14.80 13.20 -10.90
N GLY A 30 -13.56 12.78 -11.18
CA GLY A 30 -12.46 13.64 -11.63
C GLY A 30 -12.05 14.72 -10.62
N ILE A 31 -12.31 14.46 -9.34
CA ILE A 31 -11.78 15.20 -8.20
C ILE A 31 -10.89 14.22 -7.43
N GLY A 32 -9.74 14.69 -6.98
CA GLY A 32 -8.74 13.86 -6.31
C GLY A 32 -7.50 13.60 -7.18
N SER A 33 -6.57 12.84 -6.62
CA SER A 33 -5.31 12.47 -7.28
C SER A 33 -5.02 10.99 -7.10
N LEU A 34 -4.48 10.38 -8.16
CA LEU A 34 -3.90 9.04 -8.16
C LEU A 34 -2.39 9.16 -8.37
N ASN A 35 -1.63 8.27 -7.77
CA ASN A 35 -0.24 8.06 -8.12
C ASN A 35 0.02 6.56 -8.34
N ASP A 36 0.71 5.90 -7.43
CA ASP A 36 1.25 4.57 -7.67
C ASP A 36 0.14 3.52 -7.74
N PRO A 37 0.18 2.59 -8.70
CA PRO A 37 -0.62 1.37 -8.62
C PRO A 37 -0.13 0.52 -7.44
N ASN A 38 -1.05 -0.03 -6.68
CA ASN A 38 -0.76 -0.86 -5.52
C ASN A 38 -1.57 -2.15 -5.56
N GLY A 39 -1.13 -3.17 -4.83
CA GLY A 39 -1.93 -4.38 -4.58
C GLY A 39 -2.52 -5.08 -5.81
N CYS A 40 -1.97 -4.87 -7.01
CA CYS A 40 -2.57 -5.35 -8.26
C CYS A 40 -2.58 -6.88 -8.27
N CYS A 41 -3.75 -7.49 -8.36
CA CYS A 41 -3.87 -8.94 -8.28
C CYS A 41 -5.15 -9.46 -8.94
N GLN A 42 -5.19 -10.77 -9.19
CA GLN A 42 -6.43 -11.50 -9.38
C GLN A 42 -6.69 -12.32 -8.12
N PHE A 43 -7.88 -12.16 -7.55
CA PHE A 43 -8.32 -12.86 -6.34
C PHE A 43 -9.73 -13.38 -6.55
N LYS A 44 -9.93 -14.70 -6.38
CA LYS A 44 -11.23 -15.38 -6.59
C LYS A 44 -11.89 -15.06 -7.94
N GLY A 45 -11.08 -15.00 -9.01
CA GLY A 45 -11.55 -14.71 -10.37
C GLY A 45 -11.88 -13.23 -10.63
N VAL A 46 -11.62 -12.34 -9.69
CA VAL A 46 -11.82 -10.89 -9.82
C VAL A 46 -10.46 -10.20 -9.87
N TYR A 47 -10.29 -9.25 -10.78
CA TYR A 47 -9.12 -8.38 -10.82
C TYR A 47 -9.31 -7.24 -9.82
N HIS A 48 -8.33 -7.00 -8.97
CA HIS A 48 -8.30 -5.88 -8.02
C HIS A 48 -7.15 -4.95 -8.39
N LEU A 49 -7.45 -3.66 -8.50
CA LEU A 49 -6.47 -2.58 -8.60
C LEU A 49 -6.62 -1.70 -7.37
N PHE A 50 -5.64 -1.77 -6.49
CA PHE A 50 -5.44 -0.73 -5.50
C PHE A 50 -4.53 0.33 -6.09
N HIS A 51 -4.55 1.52 -5.52
CA HIS A 51 -3.69 2.61 -5.96
C HIS A 51 -3.61 3.63 -4.84
N GLN A 52 -2.51 4.37 -4.77
CA GLN A 52 -2.48 5.55 -3.93
C GLN A 52 -3.59 6.53 -4.35
N TYR A 53 -4.33 7.05 -3.38
CA TYR A 53 -5.52 7.84 -3.60
C TYR A 53 -5.64 8.98 -2.60
N GLN A 54 -5.82 10.16 -3.14
CA GLN A 54 -6.23 11.35 -2.39
C GLN A 54 -7.61 11.78 -2.88
N PRO A 55 -8.69 11.60 -2.08
CA PRO A 55 -10.05 11.92 -2.51
C PRO A 55 -10.32 13.41 -2.74
N ARG A 56 -9.64 14.29 -1.99
CA ARG A 56 -9.81 15.75 -2.07
C ARG A 56 -8.49 16.42 -2.40
N PHE A 57 -8.18 16.54 -3.69
CA PHE A 57 -7.01 17.27 -4.18
C PHE A 57 -7.39 18.71 -4.53
N PRO A 58 -6.60 19.74 -4.14
CA PRO A 58 -5.22 19.70 -3.61
C PRO A 58 -5.09 19.84 -2.08
N GLU A 59 -6.12 19.48 -1.30
CA GLU A 59 -6.02 19.55 0.17
C GLU A 59 -4.88 18.68 0.72
N VAL A 60 -4.36 18.98 1.92
CA VAL A 60 -3.41 18.06 2.55
C VAL A 60 -4.18 16.83 3.03
N TYR A 61 -3.81 15.66 2.51
CA TYR A 61 -4.40 14.38 2.91
C TYR A 61 -3.28 13.34 3.11
N PRO A 62 -3.35 12.52 4.18
CA PRO A 62 -2.44 11.40 4.34
C PRO A 62 -2.45 10.49 3.10
N ARG A 63 -1.32 9.84 2.84
CA ARG A 63 -1.30 8.81 1.80
C ARG A 63 -2.24 7.67 2.20
N ALA A 64 -3.07 7.24 1.27
CA ALA A 64 -4.04 6.19 1.46
C ALA A 64 -4.25 5.46 0.14
N TRP A 65 -4.91 4.30 0.16
CA TRP A 65 -5.20 3.53 -1.02
C TRP A 65 -6.67 3.68 -1.40
N GLY A 66 -6.93 3.89 -2.68
CA GLY A 66 -8.20 3.63 -3.30
C GLY A 66 -8.26 2.20 -3.83
N HIS A 67 -9.46 1.73 -4.15
CA HIS A 67 -9.67 0.41 -4.71
C HIS A 67 -10.71 0.44 -5.83
N ALA A 68 -10.41 -0.31 -6.88
CA ALA A 68 -11.34 -0.68 -7.93
C ALA A 68 -11.19 -2.17 -8.25
N TRP A 69 -12.26 -2.80 -8.71
CA TRP A 69 -12.24 -4.20 -9.14
C TRP A 69 -12.95 -4.39 -10.48
N SER A 70 -12.62 -5.46 -11.17
CA SER A 70 -13.13 -5.78 -12.50
C SER A 70 -13.19 -7.29 -12.71
N TYR A 71 -14.15 -7.77 -13.50
CA TYR A 71 -14.18 -9.16 -13.96
C TYR A 71 -13.40 -9.37 -15.27
N ASP A 72 -13.13 -8.31 -16.03
CA ASP A 72 -12.65 -8.39 -17.42
C ASP A 72 -11.55 -7.38 -17.79
N LEU A 73 -11.05 -6.61 -16.82
CA LEU A 73 -10.07 -5.51 -16.98
C LEU A 73 -10.56 -4.33 -17.83
N ALA A 74 -11.78 -4.38 -18.38
CA ALA A 74 -12.36 -3.33 -19.20
C ALA A 74 -13.33 -2.45 -18.40
N TYR A 75 -14.22 -3.08 -17.63
CA TYR A 75 -15.20 -2.37 -16.79
C TYR A 75 -14.82 -2.45 -15.32
N TRP A 76 -14.67 -1.30 -14.68
CA TRP A 76 -14.17 -1.18 -13.32
C TRP A 76 -15.24 -0.63 -12.37
N HIS A 77 -15.38 -1.30 -11.22
CA HIS A 77 -16.22 -0.87 -10.11
C HIS A 77 -15.33 -0.24 -9.03
N HIS A 78 -15.50 1.06 -8.81
CA HIS A 78 -14.74 1.79 -7.78
C HIS A 78 -15.41 1.64 -6.42
N THR A 79 -14.64 1.26 -5.40
CA THR A 79 -15.11 1.10 -4.02
C THR A 79 -14.69 2.26 -3.11
N GLY A 80 -13.81 3.15 -3.60
CA GLY A 80 -13.35 4.32 -2.86
C GLY A 80 -12.12 4.01 -2.02
N LEU A 81 -12.03 4.61 -0.82
CA LEU A 81 -10.91 4.45 0.10
C LEU A 81 -10.91 3.03 0.71
N SER A 82 -9.77 2.34 0.69
CA SER A 82 -9.63 0.97 1.17
C SER A 82 -8.64 0.86 2.33
N ILE A 83 -7.39 1.27 2.13
CA ILE A 83 -6.34 1.29 3.15
C ILE A 83 -6.03 2.75 3.51
N HIS A 84 -6.19 3.13 4.76
CA HIS A 84 -5.97 4.50 5.25
C HIS A 84 -5.37 4.46 6.64
N GLU A 85 -4.86 5.57 7.14
CA GLU A 85 -4.28 5.67 8.48
C GLU A 85 -5.29 5.28 9.58
N ASP A 86 -5.06 4.15 10.22
CA ASP A 86 -5.88 3.65 11.34
C ASP A 86 -5.05 2.88 12.38
N SER A 87 -3.72 2.92 12.25
CA SER A 87 -2.77 2.30 13.17
C SER A 87 -1.64 3.28 13.54
N PRO A 88 -0.92 3.03 14.66
CA PRO A 88 0.24 3.85 15.01
C PRO A 88 1.37 3.81 13.96
N PHE A 89 1.48 2.71 13.22
CA PHE A 89 2.57 2.45 12.29
C PHE A 89 2.42 3.17 10.95
N ASP A 90 1.23 3.69 10.64
CA ASP A 90 0.91 4.43 9.42
C ASP A 90 0.14 5.72 9.68
N ALA A 91 0.27 6.29 10.88
CA ALA A 91 -0.48 7.48 11.30
C ALA A 91 -0.25 8.72 10.41
N HIS A 92 0.81 8.72 9.60
CA HIS A 92 1.11 9.77 8.62
C HIS A 92 1.05 9.26 7.16
N GLY A 93 0.37 8.15 6.92
CA GLY A 93 -0.02 7.65 5.61
C GLY A 93 0.34 6.18 5.36
N ALA A 94 -0.54 5.48 4.65
CA ALA A 94 -0.30 4.19 4.03
C ALA A 94 0.29 4.39 2.64
N PHE A 95 1.60 4.17 2.52
CA PHE A 95 2.38 4.27 1.28
C PHE A 95 2.22 3.00 0.43
N SER A 96 2.94 2.93 -0.68
CA SER A 96 2.80 1.89 -1.70
C SER A 96 3.16 0.49 -1.21
N GLY A 97 2.74 -0.50 -1.99
CA GLY A 97 2.86 -1.91 -1.62
C GLY A 97 2.19 -2.86 -2.61
N CYS A 98 2.18 -4.13 -2.25
CA CYS A 98 1.72 -5.23 -3.09
C CYS A 98 0.66 -6.10 -2.42
N ALA A 99 0.15 -7.07 -3.17
CA ALA A 99 -0.78 -8.08 -2.70
C ALA A 99 -0.27 -9.48 -3.03
N LEU A 100 -0.62 -10.45 -2.19
CA LEU A 100 -0.36 -11.87 -2.38
C LEU A 100 -1.66 -12.64 -2.12
N ALA A 101 -2.13 -13.40 -3.09
CA ALA A 101 -3.22 -14.34 -2.90
C ALA A 101 -2.69 -15.60 -2.19
N GLU A 102 -3.26 -15.93 -1.05
CA GLU A 102 -2.83 -17.00 -0.14
C GLU A 102 -3.92 -18.06 0.04
N ASP A 103 -3.58 -19.15 0.74
CA ASP A 103 -4.52 -20.19 1.17
C ASP A 103 -5.36 -20.76 0.01
N THR A 104 -4.71 -21.19 -1.07
CA THR A 104 -5.39 -21.65 -2.30
C THR A 104 -6.35 -20.60 -2.91
N GLY A 105 -6.08 -19.32 -2.69
CA GLY A 105 -6.88 -18.20 -3.19
C GLY A 105 -8.08 -17.83 -2.29
N GLN A 106 -8.08 -18.24 -1.02
CA GLN A 106 -9.16 -17.89 -0.08
C GLN A 106 -8.94 -16.59 0.70
N THR A 107 -7.69 -16.18 0.84
CA THR A 107 -7.27 -14.97 1.55
C THR A 107 -6.41 -14.12 0.64
N LEU A 108 -6.66 -12.82 0.57
CA LEU A 108 -5.76 -11.86 -0.05
C LEU A 108 -5.02 -11.12 1.06
N ARG A 109 -3.68 -11.17 1.03
CA ARG A 109 -2.84 -10.41 1.95
C ARG A 109 -2.27 -9.21 1.24
N LEU A 110 -2.34 -8.05 1.89
CA LEU A 110 -1.66 -6.84 1.46
C LEU A 110 -0.40 -6.65 2.29
N PHE A 111 0.63 -6.12 1.64
CA PHE A 111 1.87 -5.65 2.25
C PHE A 111 2.12 -4.24 1.78
N TYR A 112 2.39 -3.30 2.69
CA TYR A 112 2.61 -1.91 2.32
C TYR A 112 3.47 -1.20 3.35
N THR A 113 4.01 -0.05 2.98
CA THR A 113 4.78 0.78 3.90
C THR A 113 3.86 1.71 4.68
N GLY A 114 3.87 1.63 6.01
CA GLY A 114 3.33 2.65 6.89
C GLY A 114 4.35 3.76 7.11
N ASN A 115 3.91 5.01 6.98
CA ASN A 115 4.73 6.17 7.25
C ASN A 115 4.31 6.83 8.57
N PHE A 116 5.28 7.06 9.43
CA PHE A 116 5.14 7.91 10.61
C PHE A 116 6.25 8.97 10.62
N LYS A 117 5.88 10.21 10.93
CA LYS A 117 6.82 11.32 11.11
C LYS A 117 6.78 11.75 12.57
N GLU A 118 7.93 11.72 13.22
CA GLU A 118 8.09 12.24 14.57
C GLU A 118 7.85 13.74 14.60
N PRO A 119 7.25 14.27 15.70
CA PRO A 119 7.19 15.71 15.92
C PRO A 119 8.60 16.31 15.98
N GLY A 120 8.75 17.52 15.44
CA GLY A 120 10.01 18.26 15.44
C GLY A 120 10.47 18.66 14.04
N ASP A 121 11.56 19.40 14.00
CA ASP A 121 12.25 19.77 12.76
C ASP A 121 13.33 18.73 12.47
N HIS A 122 12.95 17.72 11.69
CA HIS A 122 13.80 16.58 11.37
C HIS A 122 14.18 16.60 9.90
N ASN A 123 15.40 16.18 9.61
CA ASN A 123 15.72 15.76 8.25
C ASN A 123 15.12 14.37 7.99
N PHE A 124 13.87 14.33 7.51
CA PHE A 124 13.12 13.09 7.23
C PHE A 124 13.74 12.14 6.20
N VAL A 125 14.90 12.49 5.63
CA VAL A 125 15.75 11.55 4.89
C VAL A 125 16.51 10.64 5.84
N TYR A 126 17.05 11.16 6.94
CA TYR A 126 17.99 10.46 7.82
C TYR A 126 17.46 10.20 9.25
N GLU A 127 16.48 10.99 9.70
CA GLU A 127 15.93 10.91 11.06
C GLU A 127 14.44 11.30 11.11
N GLY A 128 13.76 10.98 12.20
CA GLY A 128 12.38 11.41 12.45
C GLY A 128 11.31 10.84 11.52
N ARG A 129 11.66 9.98 10.56
CA ARG A 129 10.70 9.21 9.76
C ARG A 129 10.85 7.73 10.05
N LEU A 130 9.74 7.11 10.44
CA LEU A 130 9.64 5.67 10.65
C LEU A 130 8.88 5.08 9.46
N ALA A 131 9.56 4.26 8.67
CA ALA A 131 8.95 3.49 7.60
C ALA A 131 8.74 2.06 8.10
N SER A 132 7.51 1.69 8.44
CA SER A 132 7.17 0.35 8.91
C SER A 132 6.68 -0.49 7.73
N GLN A 133 7.01 -1.78 7.65
CA GLN A 133 6.33 -2.68 6.71
C GLN A 133 5.14 -3.32 7.42
N ILE A 134 3.95 -3.18 6.84
CA ILE A 134 2.68 -3.56 7.47
C ILE A 134 1.97 -4.58 6.60
N THR A 135 1.25 -5.50 7.24
CA THR A 135 0.31 -6.40 6.57
C THR A 135 -1.11 -6.27 7.10
N THR A 136 -2.07 -6.51 6.22
CA THR A 136 -3.48 -6.79 6.53
C THR A 136 -4.02 -7.84 5.55
N THR A 137 -5.14 -8.47 5.89
CA THR A 137 -5.76 -9.53 5.07
C THR A 137 -7.22 -9.25 4.81
N THR A 138 -7.74 -9.81 3.73
CA THR A 138 -9.16 -9.80 3.39
C THR A 138 -9.58 -11.15 2.81
N ARG A 139 -10.85 -11.52 3.01
CA ARG A 139 -11.45 -12.73 2.42
C ARG A 139 -12.38 -12.42 1.25
N ASP A 140 -12.75 -11.16 1.06
CA ASP A 140 -13.68 -10.67 0.03
C ASP A 140 -13.10 -9.57 -0.86
N GLY A 141 -11.87 -9.12 -0.58
CA GLY A 141 -11.18 -8.11 -1.37
C GLY A 141 -11.56 -6.66 -1.05
N VAL A 142 -12.45 -6.42 -0.08
CA VAL A 142 -12.96 -5.07 0.25
C VAL A 142 -13.02 -4.78 1.76
N HIS A 143 -13.10 -5.79 2.62
CA HIS A 143 -13.04 -5.64 4.09
C HIS A 143 -11.74 -6.21 4.63
N PHE A 144 -10.98 -5.38 5.36
CA PHE A 144 -9.62 -5.71 5.82
C PHE A 144 -9.57 -6.00 7.32
N SER A 145 -8.69 -6.92 7.71
CA SER A 145 -8.39 -7.24 9.10
C SER A 145 -7.60 -6.10 9.78
N ALA A 146 -7.44 -6.21 11.10
CA ALA A 146 -6.50 -5.35 11.81
C ALA A 146 -5.09 -5.44 11.20
N LYS A 147 -4.39 -4.31 11.19
CA LYS A 147 -3.03 -4.20 10.68
C LYS A 147 -2.02 -4.75 11.66
N ARG A 148 -0.96 -5.34 11.13
CA ARG A 148 0.18 -5.85 11.88
C ARG A 148 1.48 -5.33 11.26
N ALA A 149 2.35 -4.75 12.09
CA ALA A 149 3.71 -4.44 11.68
C ALA A 149 4.51 -5.75 11.51
N LEU A 150 5.29 -5.81 10.43
CA LEU A 150 6.17 -6.91 10.05
C LEU A 150 7.64 -6.55 10.28
N LEU A 151 8.01 -5.34 9.89
CA LEU A 151 9.34 -4.77 10.06
C LEU A 151 9.19 -3.31 10.53
N LEU A 152 10.05 -2.91 11.46
CA LEU A 152 10.15 -1.58 12.01
C LEU A 152 11.57 -1.03 11.74
N PRO A 153 11.82 0.28 11.96
CA PRO A 153 13.12 0.88 11.66
C PRO A 153 14.32 0.19 12.31
N GLN A 154 14.17 -0.40 13.50
CA GLN A 154 15.23 -1.15 14.16
C GLN A 154 15.61 -2.47 13.47
N ASP A 155 14.76 -2.97 12.55
CA ASP A 155 14.98 -4.20 11.80
C ASP A 155 15.75 -3.93 10.48
N TYR A 156 16.10 -2.67 10.21
CA TYR A 156 16.88 -2.26 9.04
C TYR A 156 18.37 -2.10 9.41
N PRO A 157 19.29 -2.33 8.47
CA PRO A 157 20.71 -2.08 8.68
C PRO A 157 20.97 -0.64 9.10
N GLU A 158 21.91 -0.44 10.02
CA GLU A 158 22.22 0.88 10.58
C GLU A 158 22.65 1.90 9.52
N TYR A 159 23.22 1.45 8.39
CA TYR A 159 23.62 2.33 7.29
C TYR A 159 22.44 2.81 6.42
N ALA A 160 21.25 2.24 6.58
CA ALA A 160 20.05 2.70 5.89
C ALA A 160 19.62 4.08 6.40
N SER A 161 19.09 4.89 5.49
CA SER A 161 18.37 6.12 5.81
C SER A 161 16.90 5.81 6.15
N CYS A 162 16.08 6.82 6.44
CA CYS A 162 14.64 6.64 6.67
C CYS A 162 13.84 6.27 5.41
N HIS A 163 14.51 6.20 4.25
CA HIS A 163 13.89 5.79 2.99
C HIS A 163 14.03 4.27 2.81
N VAL A 164 13.15 3.49 3.44
CA VAL A 164 12.99 2.04 3.24
C VAL A 164 11.51 1.75 3.00
N ARG A 165 11.11 1.36 1.79
CA ARG A 165 9.68 1.31 1.43
C ARG A 165 9.36 0.44 0.21
N ASP A 166 8.07 0.38 -0.06
CA ASP A 166 7.44 -0.16 -1.28
C ASP A 166 7.66 -1.68 -1.43
N PRO A 167 7.15 -2.49 -0.47
CA PRO A 167 7.40 -3.93 -0.44
C PRO A 167 6.80 -4.65 -1.65
N LYS A 168 7.60 -5.53 -2.25
CA LYS A 168 7.13 -6.58 -3.16
C LYS A 168 7.35 -7.94 -2.52
N VAL A 169 6.26 -8.67 -2.29
CA VAL A 169 6.29 -10.04 -1.75
C VAL A 169 5.94 -11.05 -2.84
N TRP A 170 6.61 -12.21 -2.84
CA TRP A 170 6.26 -13.35 -3.68
C TRP A 170 6.65 -14.67 -3.01
N ALA A 171 6.00 -15.75 -3.43
CA ALA A 171 6.44 -17.11 -3.15
C ALA A 171 7.40 -17.55 -4.28
N GLN A 172 8.50 -18.20 -3.92
CA GLN A 172 9.43 -18.79 -4.88
C GLN A 172 9.27 -20.30 -4.86
N ASP A 173 9.04 -20.90 -6.03
CA ASP A 173 9.10 -22.35 -6.22
C ASP A 173 10.46 -22.69 -6.83
N ASP A 174 11.38 -23.17 -5.99
CA ASP A 174 12.73 -23.59 -6.37
C ASP A 174 12.97 -25.08 -6.06
N GLY A 175 11.91 -25.84 -5.80
CA GLY A 175 11.98 -27.24 -5.36
C GLY A 175 12.36 -27.43 -3.89
N GLY A 176 12.53 -26.34 -3.13
CA GLY A 176 12.75 -26.33 -1.68
C GLY A 176 11.46 -26.24 -0.85
N PRO A 177 11.57 -26.04 0.48
CA PRO A 177 10.40 -25.73 1.31
C PRO A 177 9.78 -24.40 0.87
N ASN A 178 8.47 -24.26 1.03
CA ASN A 178 7.75 -23.05 0.63
C ASN A 178 8.34 -21.81 1.33
N ARG A 179 8.96 -20.93 0.55
CA ARG A 179 9.60 -19.69 1.02
C ARG A 179 8.99 -18.48 0.35
N PHE A 180 8.88 -17.43 1.12
CA PHE A 180 8.43 -16.12 0.67
C PHE A 180 9.58 -15.15 0.75
N HIS A 181 9.68 -14.28 -0.26
CA HIS A 181 10.65 -13.20 -0.28
C HIS A 181 9.93 -11.87 -0.23
N MET A 182 10.53 -10.89 0.43
CA MET A 182 10.14 -9.49 0.41
C MET A 182 11.30 -8.65 -0.11
N LEU A 183 11.05 -7.88 -1.15
CA LEU A 183 11.95 -6.89 -1.69
C LEU A 183 11.52 -5.50 -1.20
N LEU A 184 12.49 -4.69 -0.73
CA LEU A 184 12.29 -3.28 -0.36
C LEU A 184 13.28 -2.38 -1.10
N GLY A 185 12.79 -1.23 -1.57
CA GLY A 185 13.65 -0.16 -2.04
C GLY A 185 14.20 0.63 -0.86
N ALA A 186 15.51 0.84 -0.83
CA ALA A 186 16.20 1.54 0.24
C ALA A 186 17.17 2.60 -0.28
N ARG A 187 17.53 3.56 0.58
CA ARG A 187 18.63 4.51 0.37
C ARG A 187 19.55 4.50 1.58
N ASP A 188 20.86 4.51 1.36
CA ASP A 188 21.84 4.57 2.43
C ASP A 188 22.10 6.02 2.90
N LYS A 189 22.86 6.16 3.98
CA LYS A 189 23.27 7.46 4.52
C LYS A 189 24.26 8.21 3.64
N GLN A 190 24.81 7.58 2.60
CA GLN A 190 25.72 8.16 1.60
C GLN A 190 24.99 8.57 0.30
N ASP A 191 23.65 8.54 0.28
CA ASP A 191 22.81 8.89 -0.86
C ASP A 191 22.90 7.93 -2.06
N SER A 192 23.11 6.64 -1.79
CA SER A 192 23.02 5.58 -2.79
C SER A 192 21.76 4.74 -2.60
N GLY A 193 21.07 4.45 -3.71
CA GLY A 193 19.92 3.54 -3.72
C GLY A 193 20.37 2.08 -3.71
N PHE A 194 19.70 1.26 -2.91
CA PHE A 194 19.94 -0.18 -2.85
C PHE A 194 18.62 -0.94 -2.62
N ILE A 195 18.70 -2.26 -2.76
CA ILE A 195 17.57 -3.16 -2.54
C ILE A 195 17.87 -4.04 -1.34
N MET A 196 16.87 -4.21 -0.48
CA MET A 196 16.91 -5.16 0.62
C MET A 196 16.02 -6.35 0.26
N ILE A 197 16.49 -7.55 0.59
CA ILE A 197 15.74 -8.80 0.39
C ILE A 197 15.63 -9.48 1.74
N TYR A 198 14.41 -9.88 2.09
CA TYR A 198 14.10 -10.65 3.28
C TYR A 198 13.43 -11.95 2.90
N ASP A 199 13.63 -12.98 3.70
CA ASP A 199 13.01 -14.29 3.61
C ASP A 199 12.00 -14.50 4.74
N SER A 200 10.98 -15.30 4.47
CA SER A 200 10.00 -15.73 5.47
C SER A 200 9.41 -17.09 5.12
N GLU A 201 9.12 -17.90 6.14
CA GLU A 201 8.38 -19.16 6.00
C GLU A 201 6.86 -18.96 6.21
N ASP A 202 6.47 -17.91 6.94
CA ASP A 202 5.08 -17.70 7.38
C ASP A 202 4.45 -16.39 6.90
N LYS A 203 5.25 -15.49 6.28
CA LYS A 203 4.91 -14.14 5.81
C LYS A 203 4.73 -13.10 6.91
N LEU A 204 4.99 -13.49 8.16
CA LEU A 204 4.78 -12.68 9.36
C LEU A 204 6.10 -12.34 10.05
N HIS A 205 7.08 -13.24 9.98
CA HIS A 205 8.43 -13.04 10.51
C HIS A 205 9.42 -13.05 9.35
N TRP A 206 10.22 -12.00 9.25
CA TRP A 206 11.09 -11.73 8.11
C TRP A 206 12.54 -11.60 8.57
N THR A 207 13.47 -12.23 7.86
CA THR A 207 14.92 -12.19 8.15
C THR A 207 15.70 -11.89 6.87
N TRP A 208 16.81 -11.16 6.97
CA TRP A 208 17.68 -10.80 5.85
C TRP A 208 19.05 -11.46 6.00
#